data_AF-X1VCC5-F1
#
_entry.id   AF-X1VCC5-F1
#
_cell.length_a   1.000
_cell.length_b   1.000
_cell.length_c   1.000
_cell.angle_alpha   90.00
_cell.angle_beta   90.00
_cell.angle_gamma   90.00
#
_symmetry.space_group_name_H-M   'P 1'
#
loop_
_entity.id
_entity.type
_entity.pdbx_description
1 polymer ?
#
loop_
_entity_poly.entity_id
_entity_poly.type
_entity_poly.pdbx_seq_one_letter_code
_entity_poly.pdbx_strand_id
1 'polypeptide(L)'
;TEKQRRERPLAILVENLCEPAGQCVRPQDGLSDADIVIEVTDEGGITRYIAIFGADKIVDVIGPVRSSRQYYSELAFGFDPLYVHFGASGIGYENIDHLGILDLCPIRTKAPFERDTSRGLASEHTAYMKTTELRQAAIDLGYDLDGGKSPLKFKEDALEDERREEDTIIVNFSRPPYQAKYVYDKETNSYIKYVGETPHKDRVSGKQIVVKNIIVQITDVTHDISSEEGHMVVRTTGYGSALFFMD
;
A
#
# COMPACT_ATOMS: atom_id res chain seq x y z
N THR A 1 34.65 5.77 5.16
CA THR A 1 33.62 4.74 4.90
C THR A 1 32.28 5.37 5.15
N GLU A 2 31.73 6.00 4.12
CA GLU A 2 30.40 6.61 4.21
C GLU A 2 29.39 5.48 4.38
N LYS A 3 28.86 5.34 5.60
CA LYS A 3 27.70 4.51 5.86
C LYS A 3 26.59 5.14 5.03
N GLN A 4 26.24 4.53 3.90
CA GLN A 4 25.19 5.01 3.01
C GLN A 4 23.94 5.21 3.87
N ARG A 5 23.63 6.48 4.17
CA ARG A 5 22.59 6.87 5.11
C ARG A 5 21.28 6.49 4.42
N ARG A 6 20.60 5.48 4.95
CA ARG A 6 19.26 5.11 4.48
C ARG A 6 18.31 6.03 5.22
N GLU A 7 17.53 6.77 4.46
CA GLU A 7 16.44 7.58 4.98
C GLU A 7 15.16 6.73 4.96
N ARG A 8 14.33 6.89 5.99
CA ARG A 8 13.09 6.13 6.14
C ARG A 8 12.17 6.34 4.92
N PRO A 9 11.60 5.27 4.35
CA PRO A 9 10.58 5.40 3.33
C PRO A 9 9.28 5.91 3.95
N LEU A 10 8.40 6.46 3.12
CA LEU A 10 7.01 6.70 3.52
C LEU A 10 6.20 5.44 3.21
N ALA A 11 5.43 4.93 4.17
CA ALA A 11 4.48 3.85 3.97
C ALA A 11 3.07 4.39 4.15
N ILE A 12 2.34 4.60 3.06
CA ILE A 12 1.07 5.33 3.02
C ILE A 12 -0.08 4.37 2.80
N LEU A 13 -1.06 4.38 3.70
CA LEU A 13 -2.28 3.60 3.51
C LEU A 13 -3.22 4.26 2.50
N VAL A 14 -3.53 3.53 1.43
CA VAL A 14 -4.36 3.99 0.32
C VAL A 14 -5.62 3.13 0.21
N GLU A 15 -6.78 3.78 0.09
CA GLU A 15 -8.09 3.14 -0.08
C GLU A 15 -8.17 2.39 -1.41
N ASN A 16 -8.97 1.32 -1.44
CA ASN A 16 -9.24 0.58 -2.67
C ASN A 16 -10.72 0.18 -2.83
N LEU A 17 -11.64 0.79 -2.07
CA LEU A 17 -13.09 0.64 -2.24
C LEU A 17 -13.55 0.84 -3.70
N CYS A 18 -14.24 -0.15 -4.25
CA CYS A 18 -15.02 0.03 -5.47
C CYS A 18 -16.21 -0.92 -5.51
N GLU A 19 -17.41 -0.35 -5.39
CA GLU A 19 -18.67 -1.08 -5.41
C GLU A 19 -19.43 -0.79 -6.72
N PRO A 20 -19.87 -1.81 -7.49
CA PRO A 20 -20.52 -1.61 -8.80
C PRO A 20 -21.74 -0.67 -8.82
N ALA A 21 -22.43 -0.52 -7.67
CA ALA A 21 -23.59 0.36 -7.50
C ALA A 21 -23.39 1.39 -6.36
N GLY A 22 -22.14 1.58 -5.91
CA GLY A 22 -21.82 2.41 -4.77
C GLY A 22 -20.66 3.36 -5.05
N GLN A 23 -19.91 3.66 -4.00
CA GLN A 23 -18.73 4.50 -4.11
C GLN A 23 -17.58 3.72 -4.73
N CYS A 24 -16.82 4.40 -5.58
CA CYS A 24 -15.59 3.86 -6.14
C CYS A 24 -14.49 4.93 -6.06
N VAL A 25 -13.41 4.60 -5.34
CA VAL A 25 -12.23 5.47 -5.20
C VAL A 25 -11.19 5.23 -6.30
N ARG A 26 -11.45 4.26 -7.19
CA ARG A 26 -10.53 3.93 -8.28
C ARG A 26 -10.82 4.81 -9.50
N PRO A 27 -9.81 5.17 -10.30
CA PRO A 27 -8.37 4.93 -10.06
C PRO A 27 -7.81 5.75 -8.87
N GLN A 28 -6.78 5.25 -8.18
CA GLN A 28 -6.05 6.00 -7.15
C GLN A 28 -5.17 7.09 -7.77
N ASP A 29 -4.66 7.99 -6.92
CA ASP A 29 -3.69 9.01 -7.30
C ASP A 29 -2.32 8.68 -6.72
N GLY A 30 -1.25 8.83 -7.52
CA GLY A 30 0.15 8.64 -7.11
C GLY A 30 0.57 7.20 -6.82
N LEU A 31 -0.31 6.21 -7.03
CA LEU A 31 -0.02 4.81 -6.72
C LEU A 31 1.01 4.22 -7.70
N SER A 32 1.07 4.73 -8.94
CA SER A 32 2.07 4.30 -9.92
C SER A 32 3.51 4.73 -9.59
N ASP A 33 3.69 5.68 -8.68
CA ASP A 33 5.02 6.17 -8.28
C ASP A 33 5.63 5.41 -7.10
N ALA A 34 4.85 4.52 -6.48
CA ALA A 34 5.28 3.69 -5.35
C ALA A 34 6.29 2.63 -5.79
N ASP A 35 7.32 2.40 -4.97
CA ASP A 35 8.34 1.38 -5.22
C ASP A 35 7.83 -0.01 -4.85
N ILE A 36 7.01 -0.10 -3.80
CA ILE A 36 6.39 -1.34 -3.33
C ILE A 36 4.93 -1.03 -2.98
N VAL A 37 4.03 -1.92 -3.38
CA VAL A 37 2.62 -1.88 -2.99
C VAL A 37 2.24 -3.22 -2.36
N ILE A 38 1.71 -3.17 -1.15
CA ILE A 38 1.18 -4.35 -0.45
C ILE A 38 -0.34 -4.25 -0.45
N GLU A 39 -1.02 -5.18 -1.12
CA GLU A 39 -2.49 -5.29 -1.12
C GLU A 39 -2.95 -6.31 -0.08
N VAL A 40 -3.83 -5.91 0.82
CA VAL A 40 -4.36 -6.77 1.88
C VAL A 40 -5.87 -6.58 2.00
N THR A 41 -6.60 -7.67 2.23
CA THR A 41 -8.02 -7.63 2.55
C THR A 41 -8.29 -6.74 3.77
N ASP A 42 -9.47 -6.15 3.81
CA ASP A 42 -10.01 -5.38 4.92
C ASP A 42 -11.47 -5.79 5.19
N GLU A 43 -12.06 -5.22 6.23
CA GLU A 43 -13.45 -5.45 6.63
C GLU A 43 -14.44 -5.27 5.48
N GLY A 44 -15.49 -6.11 5.44
CA GLY A 44 -16.44 -6.13 4.32
C GLY A 44 -15.88 -6.75 3.04
N GLY A 45 -14.69 -7.37 3.11
CA GLY A 45 -14.07 -8.03 1.97
C GLY A 45 -13.64 -7.04 0.89
N ILE A 46 -13.32 -5.80 1.25
CA ILE A 46 -12.57 -4.90 0.37
C ILE A 46 -11.08 -5.20 0.51
N THR A 47 -10.22 -4.56 -0.28
CA THR A 47 -8.78 -4.53 0.00
C THR A 47 -8.35 -3.09 0.26
N ARG A 48 -7.17 -2.88 0.82
CA ARG A 48 -6.45 -1.60 0.84
C ARG A 48 -4.98 -1.83 0.50
N TYR A 49 -4.30 -0.75 0.16
CA TYR A 49 -2.89 -0.77 -0.18
C TYR A 49 -2.03 -0.12 0.91
N ILE A 50 -0.86 -0.68 1.18
CA ILE A 50 0.27 0.05 1.75
C ILE A 50 1.19 0.40 0.59
N ALA A 51 1.23 1.68 0.20
CA ALA A 51 2.11 2.19 -0.84
C ALA A 51 3.40 2.72 -0.20
N ILE A 52 4.53 2.13 -0.54
CA ILE A 52 5.84 2.45 0.01
C ILE A 52 6.64 3.25 -1.02
N PHE A 53 7.10 4.42 -0.59
CA PHE A 53 7.86 5.36 -1.40
C PHE A 53 9.25 5.54 -0.78
N GLY A 54 10.29 5.35 -1.59
CA GLY A 54 11.66 5.67 -1.23
C GLY A 54 11.83 7.13 -0.76
N ALA A 55 12.91 7.37 -0.04
CA ALA A 55 13.28 8.68 0.49
C ALA A 55 13.25 9.80 -0.58
N ASP A 56 13.70 9.46 -1.78
CA ASP A 56 13.88 10.32 -2.94
C ASP A 56 12.59 10.55 -3.76
N LYS A 57 11.50 9.85 -3.44
CA LYS A 57 10.24 9.95 -4.18
C LYS A 57 9.44 11.20 -3.82
N ILE A 58 9.35 12.11 -4.78
CA ILE A 58 8.49 13.30 -4.72
C ILE A 58 7.19 12.98 -5.46
N VAL A 59 6.08 12.95 -4.73
CA VAL A 59 4.74 12.67 -5.25
C VAL A 59 3.81 13.78 -4.76
N ASP A 60 3.26 14.54 -5.70
CA ASP A 60 2.46 15.74 -5.42
C ASP A 60 1.04 15.41 -4.92
N VAL A 61 0.56 14.19 -5.17
CA VAL A 61 -0.74 13.74 -4.69
C VAL A 61 -0.75 12.22 -4.55
N ILE A 62 -1.08 11.73 -3.36
CA ILE A 62 -1.26 10.30 -3.07
C ILE A 62 -2.54 10.11 -2.26
N GLY A 63 -3.40 9.18 -2.70
CA GLY A 63 -4.61 8.82 -1.97
C GLY A 63 -5.72 8.18 -2.82
N PRO A 64 -6.94 8.06 -2.26
CA PRO A 64 -7.32 8.54 -0.93
C PRO A 64 -6.61 7.82 0.22
N VAL A 65 -6.15 8.56 1.23
CA VAL A 65 -5.48 8.02 2.42
C VAL A 65 -6.52 7.51 3.43
N ARG A 66 -6.24 6.36 4.05
CA ARG A 66 -7.21 5.64 4.89
C ARG A 66 -6.72 5.18 6.24
N SER A 67 -7.67 4.71 7.03
CA SER A 67 -7.44 4.33 8.42
C SER A 67 -6.61 3.06 8.53
N SER A 68 -5.76 3.04 9.55
CA SER A 68 -4.94 1.91 9.93
C SER A 68 -5.74 0.83 10.67
N ARG A 69 -5.21 -0.39 10.61
CA ARG A 69 -5.53 -1.58 11.39
C ARG A 69 -4.21 -2.19 11.86
N GLN A 70 -4.29 -3.08 12.84
CA GLN A 70 -3.12 -3.73 13.42
C GLN A 70 -2.17 -4.31 12.34
N TYR A 71 -2.70 -5.16 11.46
CA TYR A 71 -1.90 -5.84 10.43
C TYR A 71 -1.27 -4.89 9.41
N TYR A 72 -1.87 -3.74 9.11
CA TYR A 72 -1.25 -2.75 8.23
C TYR A 72 0.02 -2.16 8.85
N SER A 73 -0.03 -1.77 10.13
CA SER A 73 1.14 -1.25 10.83
C SER A 73 2.23 -2.31 11.04
N GLU A 74 1.85 -3.57 11.28
CA GLU A 74 2.81 -4.69 11.39
C GLU A 74 3.54 -4.96 10.07
N LEU A 75 2.82 -4.95 8.94
CA LEU A 75 3.42 -5.12 7.62
C LEU A 75 4.31 -3.94 7.25
N ALA A 76 3.84 -2.71 7.51
CA ALA A 76 4.62 -1.49 7.27
C ALA A 76 5.90 -1.47 8.13
N PHE A 77 5.83 -1.91 9.39
CA PHE A 77 6.96 -1.96 10.32
C PHE A 77 8.18 -2.72 9.78
N GLY A 78 7.96 -3.73 8.94
CA GLY A 78 9.05 -4.46 8.27
C GLY A 78 10.00 -3.59 7.44
N PHE A 79 9.55 -2.38 7.06
CA PHE A 79 10.30 -1.41 6.28
C PHE A 79 10.90 -0.27 7.12
N ASP A 80 10.64 -0.24 8.42
CA ASP A 80 10.99 0.87 9.33
C ASP A 80 10.63 2.27 8.76
N PRO A 81 9.36 2.51 8.40
CA PRO A 81 8.96 3.69 7.64
C PRO A 81 8.57 4.87 8.54
N LEU A 82 8.35 6.02 7.91
CA LEU A 82 7.36 7.00 8.34
C LEU A 82 5.97 6.50 7.90
N TYR A 83 5.14 6.09 8.85
CA TYR A 83 3.86 5.42 8.57
C TYR A 83 2.70 6.41 8.48
N VAL A 84 2.03 6.47 7.33
CA VAL A 84 1.05 7.50 7.02
C VAL A 84 -0.34 6.88 6.92
N HIS A 85 -1.29 7.41 7.68
CA HIS A 85 -2.67 6.93 7.69
C HIS A 85 -3.66 8.03 8.11
N PHE A 86 -4.95 7.82 7.84
CA PHE A 86 -6.01 8.74 8.26
C PHE A 86 -6.93 8.06 9.28
N GLY A 87 -6.54 8.15 10.56
CA GLY A 87 -7.24 7.50 11.66
C GLY A 87 -6.84 6.03 11.84
N ALA A 88 -7.33 5.41 12.92
CA ALA A 88 -7.19 3.99 13.22
C ALA A 88 -8.29 3.61 14.24
N SER A 89 -8.55 2.30 14.40
CA SER A 89 -9.29 1.81 15.57
C SER A 89 -8.45 1.98 16.85
N GLY A 90 -9.06 1.83 18.03
CA GLY A 90 -8.33 1.89 19.31
C GLY A 90 -7.15 0.93 19.34
N ILE A 91 -7.40 -0.34 19.00
CA ILE A 91 -6.37 -1.38 18.88
C ILE A 91 -5.32 -1.06 17.80
N GLY A 92 -5.73 -0.37 16.73
CA GLY A 92 -4.81 0.08 15.69
C GLY A 92 -3.81 1.11 16.19
N TYR A 93 -4.24 2.08 17.00
CA TYR A 93 -3.34 3.04 17.64
C TYR A 93 -2.46 2.39 18.70
N GLU A 94 -3.02 1.53 19.54
CA GLU A 94 -2.26 0.77 20.55
C GLU A 94 -1.14 -0.05 19.90
N ASN A 95 -1.41 -0.68 18.75
CA ASN A 95 -0.42 -1.45 18.03
C ASN A 95 0.68 -0.58 17.42
N ILE A 96 0.33 0.59 16.86
CA ILE A 96 1.31 1.56 16.35
C ILE A 96 2.26 1.98 17.48
N ASP A 97 1.71 2.28 18.65
CA ASP A 97 2.49 2.69 19.83
C ASP A 97 3.35 1.53 20.37
N HIS A 98 2.81 0.31 20.40
CA HIS A 98 3.54 -0.90 20.81
C HIS A 98 4.73 -1.21 19.90
N LEU A 99 4.54 -1.08 18.57
CA LEU A 99 5.61 -1.26 17.59
C LEU A 99 6.64 -0.11 17.63
N GLY A 100 6.28 1.05 18.19
CA GLY A 100 7.13 2.24 18.19
C GLY A 100 7.36 2.80 16.78
N ILE A 101 6.42 2.58 15.85
CA ILE A 101 6.52 3.10 14.49
C ILE A 101 6.17 4.60 14.48
N LEU A 102 6.95 5.39 13.74
CA LEU A 102 6.76 6.83 13.64
C LEU A 102 5.59 7.12 12.69
N ASP A 103 4.45 7.57 13.21
CA ASP A 103 3.26 7.81 12.39
C ASP A 103 3.03 9.29 12.03
N LEU A 104 2.42 9.48 10.87
CA LEU A 104 1.91 10.74 10.36
C LEU A 104 0.41 10.56 10.10
N CYS A 105 -0.40 11.12 10.99
CA CYS A 105 -1.84 10.99 10.99
C CYS A 105 -2.49 12.36 11.24
N PRO A 106 -3.37 12.85 10.35
CA PRO A 106 -4.04 14.14 10.53
C PRO A 106 -4.80 14.28 11.85
N ILE A 107 -5.32 13.18 12.38
CA ILE A 107 -6.07 13.17 13.64
C ILE A 107 -5.10 13.26 14.83
N ARG A 108 -4.05 12.44 14.82
CA ARG A 108 -3.14 12.21 15.96
C ARG A 108 -1.95 13.18 15.99
N THR A 109 -1.21 13.27 14.90
CA THR A 109 0.04 14.06 14.79
C THR A 109 -0.11 15.32 13.95
N LYS A 110 -1.34 15.65 13.52
CA LYS A 110 -1.67 16.83 12.72
C LYS A 110 -0.93 16.88 11.38
N ALA A 111 -0.64 15.70 10.81
CA ALA A 111 -0.06 15.59 9.49
C ALA A 111 -0.90 16.34 8.43
N PRO A 112 -0.27 17.03 7.48
CA PRO A 112 -0.96 17.81 6.45
C PRO A 112 -1.71 16.89 5.48
N PHE A 113 -2.86 17.39 5.00
CA PHE A 113 -3.68 16.72 4.00
C PHE A 113 -4.57 17.74 3.30
N GLU A 114 -5.02 17.38 2.11
CA GLU A 114 -6.06 18.10 1.37
C GLU A 114 -7.27 17.19 1.15
N ARG A 115 -8.43 17.79 0.84
CA ARG A 115 -9.64 17.06 0.47
C ARG A 115 -9.98 17.27 -1.00
N ASP A 116 -10.02 16.21 -1.79
CA ASP A 116 -10.58 16.22 -3.14
C ASP A 116 -12.00 15.65 -3.14
N THR A 117 -12.98 16.54 -3.30
CA THR A 117 -14.41 16.20 -3.37
C THR A 117 -14.94 16.12 -4.80
N SER A 118 -14.09 16.23 -5.83
CA SER A 118 -14.49 16.27 -7.24
C SER A 118 -15.24 15.01 -7.71
N ARG A 119 -15.03 13.88 -7.03
CA ARG A 119 -15.70 12.60 -7.31
C ARG A 119 -17.06 12.43 -6.61
N GLY A 120 -17.50 13.40 -5.81
CA GLY A 120 -18.77 13.32 -5.06
C GLY A 120 -18.82 12.17 -4.06
N LEU A 121 -17.68 11.74 -3.54
CA LEU A 121 -17.56 10.65 -2.56
C LEU A 121 -17.78 11.17 -1.13
N ALA A 122 -18.14 10.27 -0.22
CA ALA A 122 -18.23 10.60 1.20
C ALA A 122 -16.86 11.04 1.75
N SER A 123 -16.87 11.87 2.79
CA SER A 123 -15.69 12.61 3.26
C SER A 123 -14.51 11.69 3.59
N GLU A 124 -14.78 10.53 4.17
CA GLU A 124 -13.79 9.50 4.49
C GLU A 124 -13.00 8.96 3.28
N HIS A 125 -13.46 9.20 2.05
CA HIS A 125 -12.81 8.82 0.79
C HIS A 125 -12.12 9.99 0.06
N THR A 126 -11.97 11.14 0.71
CA THR A 126 -11.51 12.37 0.03
C THR A 126 -10.16 12.89 0.51
N ALA A 127 -9.48 12.24 1.45
CA ALA A 127 -8.20 12.73 1.97
C ALA A 127 -7.02 12.37 1.05
N TYR A 128 -6.21 13.34 0.65
CA TYR A 128 -4.99 13.15 -0.16
C TYR A 128 -3.83 13.90 0.47
N MET A 129 -2.60 13.47 0.18
CA MET A 129 -1.39 14.02 0.80
C MET A 129 -0.28 14.20 -0.24
N LYS A 130 0.78 14.93 0.13
CA LYS A 130 2.01 15.08 -0.67
C LYS A 130 3.20 14.53 0.10
N THR A 131 4.11 13.82 -0.57
CA THR A 131 5.27 13.22 0.14
C THR A 131 6.20 14.27 0.73
N THR A 132 6.34 15.42 0.07
CA THR A 132 7.16 16.55 0.55
C THR A 132 6.61 17.16 1.84
N GLU A 133 5.31 17.39 1.91
CA GLU A 133 4.65 17.92 3.11
C GLU A 133 4.70 16.92 4.28
N LEU A 134 4.56 15.62 3.99
CA LEU A 134 4.68 14.56 5.00
C LEU A 134 6.10 14.48 5.57
N ARG A 135 7.14 14.59 4.73
CA ARG A 135 8.53 14.66 5.19
C ARG A 135 8.78 15.90 6.05
N GLN A 136 8.26 17.05 5.64
CA GLN A 136 8.37 18.26 6.45
C GLN A 136 7.68 18.10 7.80
N ALA A 137 6.49 17.51 7.85
CA ALA A 137 5.79 17.24 9.10
C ALA A 137 6.59 16.31 10.02
N ALA A 138 7.26 15.28 9.48
CA ALA A 138 8.14 14.43 10.27
C ALA A 138 9.33 15.20 10.87
N ILE A 139 9.94 16.11 10.10
CA ILE A 139 11.02 17.00 10.59
C ILE A 139 10.50 17.89 11.72
N ASP A 140 9.34 18.51 11.54
CA ASP A 140 8.75 19.43 12.52
C ASP A 140 8.37 18.71 13.83
N LEU A 141 8.01 17.42 13.76
CA LEU A 141 7.77 16.55 14.90
C LEU A 141 9.07 16.04 15.56
N GLY A 142 10.23 16.31 14.98
CA GLY A 142 11.53 15.87 15.49
C GLY A 142 11.79 14.38 15.31
N TYR A 143 11.14 13.74 14.33
CA TYR A 143 11.35 12.34 14.02
C TYR A 143 12.75 12.06 13.48
N ASP A 144 13.32 10.92 13.86
CA ASP A 144 14.56 10.44 13.28
C ASP A 144 14.31 9.92 11.85
N LEU A 145 14.72 10.71 10.86
CA LEU A 145 14.58 10.35 9.45
C LEU A 145 15.59 9.28 9.01
N ASP A 146 16.66 9.05 9.79
CA ASP A 146 17.57 7.97 9.52
C ASP A 146 16.91 6.63 9.86
N GLY A 147 17.13 5.64 9.00
CA GLY A 147 16.57 4.31 9.18
C GLY A 147 16.10 3.74 7.87
N GLY A 148 15.00 3.00 7.92
CA GLY A 148 14.49 2.32 6.76
C GLY A 148 15.22 1.00 6.52
N LYS A 149 14.42 -0.01 6.23
CA LYS A 149 14.88 -1.36 5.93
C LYS A 149 14.20 -1.77 4.64
N SER A 150 14.94 -2.50 3.80
CA SER A 150 14.30 -3.30 2.77
C SER A 150 14.54 -4.76 3.14
N PRO A 151 13.47 -5.52 3.43
CA PRO A 151 13.59 -6.97 3.59
C PRO A 151 13.85 -7.67 2.24
N LEU A 152 13.73 -6.94 1.13
CA LEU A 152 13.85 -7.47 -0.23
C LEU A 152 15.30 -7.39 -0.72
N LYS A 153 15.67 -8.38 -1.53
CA LYS A 153 16.90 -8.40 -2.32
C LYS A 153 16.53 -8.26 -3.79
N PHE A 154 17.29 -7.47 -4.51
CA PHE A 154 17.07 -7.19 -5.93
C PHE A 154 18.13 -7.87 -6.77
N LYS A 155 17.76 -8.18 -8.01
CA LYS A 155 18.65 -8.67 -9.07
C LYS A 155 18.40 -7.87 -10.35
N GLU A 156 19.31 -8.00 -11.31
CA GLU A 156 19.09 -7.49 -12.67
C GLU A 156 18.03 -8.33 -13.40
N ASP A 157 17.40 -7.73 -14.41
CA ASP A 157 16.42 -8.39 -15.28
C ASP A 157 17.04 -9.59 -16.01
N ALA A 158 16.24 -10.63 -16.23
CA ALA A 158 16.64 -11.76 -17.07
C ALA A 158 16.83 -11.35 -18.54
N LEU A 159 17.70 -12.07 -19.24
CA LEU A 159 17.86 -11.95 -20.69
C LEU A 159 16.56 -12.35 -21.39
N GLU A 160 16.29 -11.78 -22.56
CA GLU A 160 15.00 -11.95 -23.27
C GLU A 160 14.65 -13.42 -23.58
N ASP A 161 15.67 -14.24 -23.85
CA ASP A 161 15.56 -15.68 -24.10
C ASP A 161 15.39 -16.53 -22.83
N GLU A 162 15.62 -15.94 -21.65
CA GLU A 162 15.41 -16.56 -20.34
C GLU A 162 14.07 -16.18 -19.70
N ARG A 163 13.37 -15.18 -20.26
CA ARG A 163 12.05 -14.72 -19.80
C ARG A 163 10.96 -15.73 -20.12
N ARG A 164 9.90 -15.74 -19.30
CA ARG A 164 8.70 -16.53 -19.58
C ARG A 164 8.01 -16.02 -20.85
N GLU A 165 7.25 -16.88 -21.52
CA GLU A 165 6.47 -16.46 -22.70
C GLU A 165 5.27 -15.62 -22.28
N GLU A 166 4.28 -16.25 -21.67
CA GLU A 166 3.07 -15.61 -21.18
C GLU A 166 2.70 -16.24 -19.84
N ASP A 167 2.40 -15.38 -18.86
CA ASP A 167 1.92 -15.79 -17.54
C ASP A 167 0.79 -14.85 -17.13
N THR A 168 -0.30 -15.41 -16.62
CA THR A 168 -1.42 -14.63 -16.08
C THR A 168 -1.66 -15.07 -14.65
N ILE A 169 -1.48 -14.13 -13.73
CA ILE A 169 -1.63 -14.37 -12.31
C ILE A 169 -2.96 -13.77 -11.87
N ILE A 170 -3.81 -14.59 -11.27
CA ILE A 170 -5.11 -14.16 -10.74
C ILE A 170 -5.11 -14.42 -9.24
N VAL A 171 -5.29 -13.36 -8.47
CA VAL A 171 -5.47 -13.41 -7.01
C VAL A 171 -6.90 -12.99 -6.70
N ASN A 172 -7.70 -13.97 -6.28
CA ASN A 172 -9.07 -13.73 -5.82
C ASN A 172 -9.06 -13.48 -4.31
N PHE A 173 -9.14 -12.21 -3.90
CA PHE A 173 -9.19 -11.87 -2.47
C PHE A 173 -10.52 -12.24 -1.82
N SER A 174 -11.63 -11.72 -2.35
CA SER A 174 -12.94 -11.83 -1.69
C SER A 174 -14.11 -11.94 -2.67
N ARG A 175 -14.24 -10.96 -3.57
CA ARG A 175 -15.35 -10.83 -4.53
C ARG A 175 -14.89 -10.15 -5.82
N PRO A 176 -15.64 -10.25 -6.93
CA PRO A 176 -15.14 -9.88 -8.26
C PRO A 176 -14.50 -8.48 -8.37
N PRO A 177 -15.03 -7.40 -7.76
CA PRO A 177 -14.37 -6.09 -7.80
C PRO A 177 -12.96 -6.04 -7.18
N TYR A 178 -12.61 -6.99 -6.32
CA TYR A 178 -11.31 -7.07 -5.65
C TYR A 178 -10.46 -8.24 -6.15
N GLN A 179 -10.76 -8.77 -7.34
CA GLN A 179 -9.82 -9.65 -8.02
C GLN A 179 -8.64 -8.81 -8.54
N ALA A 180 -7.42 -9.20 -8.19
CA ALA A 180 -6.20 -8.66 -8.79
C ALA A 180 -5.74 -9.61 -9.89
N LYS A 181 -5.62 -9.09 -11.11
CA LYS A 181 -5.11 -9.85 -12.27
C LYS A 181 -3.86 -9.16 -12.80
N TYR A 182 -2.86 -9.95 -13.13
CA TYR A 182 -1.59 -9.49 -13.68
C TYR A 182 -1.30 -10.26 -14.95
N VAL A 183 -1.07 -9.53 -16.04
CA VAL A 183 -0.74 -10.11 -17.35
C VAL A 183 0.71 -9.79 -17.64
N TYR A 184 1.53 -10.82 -17.82
CA TYR A 184 2.95 -10.65 -18.14
C TYR A 184 3.14 -10.15 -19.57
N ASP A 185 4.07 -9.22 -19.73
CA ASP A 185 4.56 -8.68 -20.98
C ASP A 185 6.07 -8.95 -21.08
N LYS A 186 6.42 -9.88 -21.98
CA LYS A 186 7.80 -10.33 -22.22
C LYS A 186 8.70 -9.23 -22.78
N GLU A 187 8.15 -8.32 -23.61
CA GLU A 187 8.93 -7.25 -24.24
C GLU A 187 9.48 -6.30 -23.17
N THR A 188 8.61 -5.93 -22.23
CA THR A 188 8.97 -5.00 -21.14
C THR A 188 9.47 -5.70 -19.87
N ASN A 189 9.46 -7.04 -19.84
CA ASN A 189 9.73 -7.88 -18.67
C ASN A 189 8.94 -7.39 -17.46
N SER A 190 7.62 -7.29 -17.58
CA SER A 190 6.78 -6.68 -16.55
C SER A 190 5.37 -7.23 -16.54
N TYR A 191 4.61 -6.95 -15.48
CA TYR A 191 3.24 -7.37 -15.32
C TYR A 191 2.30 -6.16 -15.31
N ILE A 192 1.32 -6.18 -16.21
CA ILE A 192 0.29 -5.16 -16.33
C ILE A 192 -0.86 -5.50 -15.36
N LYS A 193 -1.17 -4.60 -14.42
CA LYS A 193 -2.19 -4.83 -13.38
C LYS A 193 -3.59 -4.48 -13.88
N TYR A 194 -4.53 -5.36 -13.56
CA TYR A 194 -5.97 -5.19 -13.65
C TYR A 194 -6.58 -5.37 -12.26
N VAL A 195 -7.68 -4.68 -11.99
CA VAL A 195 -8.45 -4.83 -10.76
C VAL A 195 -9.94 -4.91 -11.11
N GLY A 196 -10.61 -5.96 -10.63
CA GLY A 196 -12.01 -6.22 -10.97
C GLY A 196 -12.27 -6.25 -12.48
N GLU A 197 -11.42 -6.96 -13.23
CA GLU A 197 -11.45 -7.05 -14.70
C GLU A 197 -11.21 -5.75 -15.47
N THR A 198 -10.92 -4.63 -14.79
CA THR A 198 -10.65 -3.33 -15.43
C THR A 198 -9.16 -2.98 -15.37
N PRO A 199 -8.61 -2.26 -16.37
CA PRO A 199 -7.25 -1.72 -16.31
C PRO A 199 -7.04 -0.90 -15.04
N HIS A 200 -6.07 -1.28 -14.20
CA HIS A 200 -5.80 -0.55 -12.96
C HIS A 200 -4.93 0.66 -13.28
N LYS A 201 -5.56 1.81 -13.51
CA LYS A 201 -4.87 3.06 -13.84
C LYS A 201 -4.56 3.88 -12.60
N ASP A 202 -3.55 4.71 -12.71
CA ASP A 202 -3.36 5.87 -11.84
C ASP A 202 -4.10 7.07 -12.45
N ARG A 203 -4.88 7.82 -11.67
CA ARG A 203 -5.68 8.94 -12.18
C ARG A 203 -4.80 10.06 -12.72
N VAL A 204 -3.72 10.39 -12.00
CA VAL A 204 -2.91 11.60 -12.22
C VAL A 204 -2.10 11.42 -13.48
N SER A 205 -1.40 10.29 -13.59
CA SER A 205 -0.59 9.99 -14.77
C SER A 205 -1.42 9.47 -15.94
N GLY A 206 -2.61 8.91 -15.69
CA GLY A 206 -3.45 8.21 -16.67
C GLY A 206 -2.87 6.87 -17.13
N LYS A 207 -1.69 6.48 -16.64
CA LYS A 207 -0.99 5.26 -17.01
C LYS A 207 -1.58 4.06 -16.27
N GLN A 208 -1.54 2.90 -16.90
CA GLN A 208 -1.84 1.64 -16.24
C GLN A 208 -0.68 1.26 -15.31
N ILE A 209 -1.00 0.70 -14.16
CA ILE A 209 -0.01 0.23 -13.19
C ILE A 209 0.68 -1.00 -13.77
N VAL A 210 2.01 -0.95 -13.74
CA VAL A 210 2.92 -2.00 -14.19
C VAL A 210 3.88 -2.32 -13.05
N VAL A 211 4.13 -3.61 -12.81
CA VAL A 211 5.06 -4.07 -11.76
C VAL A 211 6.05 -5.07 -12.32
N LYS A 212 7.28 -5.09 -11.81
CA LYS A 212 8.30 -6.06 -12.21
C LYS A 212 8.15 -7.41 -11.51
N ASN A 213 7.66 -7.39 -10.28
CA ASN A 213 7.63 -8.56 -9.40
C ASN A 213 6.30 -8.64 -8.68
N ILE A 214 5.82 -9.86 -8.46
CA ILE A 214 4.61 -10.14 -7.68
C ILE A 214 4.96 -11.21 -6.65
N ILE A 215 4.63 -10.92 -5.39
CA ILE A 215 4.73 -11.88 -4.29
C ILE A 215 3.31 -12.09 -3.76
N VAL A 216 2.83 -13.34 -3.81
CA VAL A 216 1.54 -13.72 -3.24
C VAL A 216 1.80 -14.49 -1.95
N GLN A 217 1.57 -13.84 -0.81
CA GLN A 217 1.69 -14.47 0.50
C GLN A 217 0.35 -15.06 0.92
N ILE A 218 0.35 -16.35 1.30
CA ILE A 218 -0.84 -17.06 1.77
C ILE A 218 -0.79 -17.05 3.30
N THR A 219 -1.80 -16.44 3.92
CA THR A 219 -1.89 -16.33 5.38
C THR A 219 -3.32 -16.49 5.86
N ASP A 220 -3.47 -16.71 7.16
CA ASP A 220 -4.77 -16.88 7.79
C ASP A 220 -5.39 -15.50 8.03
N VAL A 221 -6.67 -15.40 7.68
CA VAL A 221 -7.52 -14.23 7.91
C VAL A 221 -8.67 -14.69 8.78
N THR A 222 -8.80 -14.08 9.96
CA THR A 222 -9.83 -14.41 10.95
C THR A 222 -10.64 -13.18 11.30
N HIS A 223 -11.80 -13.37 11.93
CA HIS A 223 -12.52 -12.28 12.58
C HIS A 223 -12.06 -12.16 14.04
N ASP A 224 -11.91 -10.93 14.51
CA ASP A 224 -11.74 -10.65 15.92
C ASP A 224 -13.08 -10.84 16.63
N ILE A 225 -13.24 -12.03 17.21
CA ILE A 225 -14.41 -12.45 17.99
C ILE A 225 -14.60 -11.58 19.24
N SER A 226 -13.57 -10.83 19.66
CA SER A 226 -13.64 -9.92 20.81
C SER A 226 -14.12 -8.52 20.47
N SER A 227 -14.20 -8.17 19.18
CA SER A 227 -14.74 -6.89 18.74
C SER A 227 -16.24 -7.00 18.47
N GLU A 228 -17.07 -6.16 19.12
CA GLU A 228 -18.50 -6.04 18.80
C GLU A 228 -18.71 -5.55 17.34
N GLU A 229 -17.69 -4.93 16.76
CA GLU A 229 -17.69 -4.36 15.40
C GLU A 229 -17.27 -5.37 14.31
N GLY A 230 -16.80 -6.58 14.68
CA GLY A 230 -16.47 -7.65 13.73
C GLY A 230 -15.18 -7.40 12.91
N HIS A 231 -14.20 -6.72 13.50
CA HIS A 231 -12.91 -6.43 12.87
C HIS A 231 -12.22 -7.67 12.35
N MET A 232 -11.40 -7.49 11.32
CA MET A 232 -10.64 -8.57 10.71
C MET A 232 -9.21 -8.58 11.25
N VAL A 233 -8.63 -9.78 11.42
CA VAL A 233 -7.23 -9.99 11.80
C VAL A 233 -6.56 -10.78 10.69
N VAL A 234 -5.42 -10.28 10.22
CA VAL A 234 -4.55 -10.95 9.26
C VAL A 234 -3.29 -11.36 9.99
N ARG A 235 -2.92 -12.65 9.94
CA ARG A 235 -1.65 -13.09 10.55
C ARG A 235 -0.47 -12.53 9.76
N THR A 236 0.37 -11.74 10.42
CA THR A 236 1.55 -11.07 9.83
C THR A 236 2.89 -11.66 10.27
N THR A 237 2.90 -12.51 11.31
CA THR A 237 4.10 -13.16 11.85
C THR A 237 4.00 -14.68 11.80
N GLY A 238 5.16 -15.35 11.82
CA GLY A 238 5.26 -16.80 11.72
C GLY A 238 5.79 -17.27 10.36
N TYR A 239 5.30 -18.40 9.89
CA TYR A 239 5.71 -19.03 8.64
C TYR A 239 4.48 -19.41 7.79
N GLY A 240 4.68 -19.51 6.49
CA GLY A 240 3.62 -19.83 5.53
C GLY A 240 4.16 -19.99 4.12
N SER A 241 3.24 -20.19 3.18
CA SER A 241 3.57 -20.32 1.76
C SER A 241 3.54 -18.97 1.07
N ALA A 242 4.45 -18.78 0.11
CA ALA A 242 4.42 -17.65 -0.80
C ALA A 242 4.73 -18.12 -2.23
N LEU A 243 4.10 -17.46 -3.20
CA LEU A 243 4.39 -17.62 -4.62
C LEU A 243 5.14 -16.39 -5.10
N PHE A 244 6.16 -16.60 -5.94
CA PHE A 244 7.00 -15.54 -6.49
C PHE A 244 6.90 -15.56 -8.01
N PHE A 245 6.59 -14.41 -8.58
CA PHE A 245 6.51 -14.21 -10.02
C PHE A 245 7.42 -13.03 -10.40
N MET A 246 8.41 -13.34 -11.23
CA MET A 246 9.42 -12.46 -11.78
C MET A 246 9.98 -13.16 -13.02
N ASP A 247 10.39 -12.36 -14.02
CA ASP A 247 10.98 -12.78 -15.29
C ASP A 247 10.16 -13.74 -16.17
#